data_AF-A0A7C5XLV8-F1
#
_entry.id   AF-A0A7C5XLV8-F1
#
_cell.length_a   1.000
_cell.length_b   1.000
_cell.length_c   1.000
_cell.angle_alpha   90.00
_cell.angle_beta   90.00
_cell.angle_gamma   90.00
#
_symmetry.space_group_name_H-M   'P 1'
#
loop_
_entity.id
_entity.type
_entity.pdbx_description
1 polymer ?
#
loop_
_entity_poly.entity_id
_entity_poly.type
_entity_poly.pdbx_seq_one_letter_code
_entity_poly.pdbx_strand_id
1 'polypeptide(L)'
;MIYTRLYQAAFKGNRVKGRIEDSGLKVLFVGKVDKLPETPEEAHNAIVSLFNERPTRVMLGAVVLAENSKVKVKAWGIRINDVNSLFDRLSTLKFVPVDIKDLSDVYGMRIGEIKKAVKSVGQYDLGSLATKDRAKRYKVEVKRAKVGDFVVGLVLKGRLPRLVLSVGGVKLYEGQVSAQAVDQYFKMGGKELVEEALYHLEGLVNLLGKAGNAMLIPGVVEAKVKDGKVMIRTASEMAVLPWGGYGSLVEFVANLRKLISGGP
;
A
#
# COMPACT_ATOMS: atom_id res chain seq x y z
N MET A 1 16.40 4.26 17.80
CA MET A 1 15.28 4.00 16.86
C MET A 1 14.20 3.30 17.63
N ILE A 2 12.94 3.67 17.44
CA ILE A 2 11.81 3.14 18.21
C ILE A 2 10.84 2.44 17.30
N TYR A 3 10.30 1.36 17.84
CA TYR A 3 9.47 0.41 17.15
C TYR A 3 8.29 0.07 18.06
N THR A 4 7.10 0.34 17.55
CA THR A 4 5.83 -0.06 18.14
C THR A 4 5.04 -0.81 17.07
N ARG A 5 3.99 -1.52 17.47
CA ARG A 5 3.05 -2.16 16.54
C ARG A 5 2.48 -1.16 15.53
N LEU A 6 2.30 0.10 15.92
CA LEU A 6 1.64 1.13 15.12
C LEU A 6 2.62 1.98 14.30
N TYR A 7 3.88 2.11 14.72
CA TYR A 7 4.84 2.96 14.01
C TYR A 7 6.31 2.64 14.28
N GLN A 8 7.17 3.11 13.38
CA GLN A 8 8.62 3.14 13.52
C GLN A 8 9.13 4.56 13.38
N ALA A 9 10.13 4.93 14.17
CA ALA A 9 10.77 6.23 14.08
C ALA A 9 12.27 6.17 14.37
N ALA A 10 13.06 6.78 13.50
CA ALA A 10 14.50 6.94 13.65
C ALA A 10 14.82 8.42 13.94
N PHE A 11 15.48 8.64 15.07
CA PHE A 11 15.97 9.95 15.48
C PHE A 11 17.44 10.09 15.06
N LYS A 12 17.80 11.26 14.54
CA LYS A 12 19.19 11.65 14.24
C LYS A 12 19.34 13.14 14.53
N GLY A 13 19.99 13.47 15.65
CA GLY A 13 20.01 14.84 16.17
C GLY A 13 18.59 15.31 16.49
N ASN A 14 18.25 16.54 16.08
CA ASN A 14 16.92 17.14 16.26
C ASN A 14 15.90 16.75 15.18
N ARG A 15 16.16 15.70 14.39
CA ARG A 15 15.28 15.24 13.33
C ARG A 15 14.79 13.84 13.59
N VAL A 16 13.52 13.60 13.28
CA VAL A 16 12.92 12.28 13.31
C VAL A 16 12.32 11.96 11.95
N LYS A 17 12.58 10.75 11.46
CA LYS A 17 11.88 10.19 10.30
C LYS A 17 11.11 8.98 10.77
N GLY A 18 9.86 8.88 10.41
CA GLY A 18 9.07 7.74 10.81
C GLY A 18 7.98 7.36 9.85
N ARG A 19 7.36 6.24 10.17
CA ARG A 19 6.25 5.65 9.45
C ARG A 19 5.24 5.13 10.46
N ILE A 20 3.97 5.42 10.23
CA ILE A 20 2.84 4.95 11.03
C ILE A 20 1.96 4.10 10.11
N GLU A 21 1.56 2.93 10.58
CA GLU A 21 0.60 2.05 9.91
C GLU A 21 -0.45 1.56 10.90
N ASP A 22 -1.71 1.96 10.67
CA ASP A 22 -2.82 1.60 11.54
C ASP A 22 -4.11 1.41 10.73
N SER A 23 -4.67 0.19 10.73
CA SER A 23 -6.01 -0.08 10.18
C SER A 23 -6.22 0.44 8.75
N GLY A 24 -5.23 0.26 7.88
CA GLY A 24 -5.25 0.72 6.49
C GLY A 24 -4.74 2.15 6.26
N LEU A 25 -4.59 2.97 7.31
CA LEU A 25 -3.86 4.24 7.26
C LEU A 25 -2.37 3.96 7.17
N LYS A 26 -1.70 4.61 6.22
CA LYS A 26 -0.23 4.63 6.13
C LYS A 26 0.21 6.08 6.15
N VAL A 27 1.20 6.40 6.96
CA VAL A 27 1.78 7.74 7.05
C VAL A 27 3.29 7.64 7.05
N LEU A 28 3.96 8.40 6.19
CA LEU A 28 5.38 8.71 6.31
C LEU A 28 5.52 10.13 6.82
N PHE A 29 6.39 10.34 7.80
CA PHE A 29 6.63 11.65 8.34
C PHE A 29 8.11 11.98 8.51
N VAL A 30 8.43 13.26 8.39
CA VAL A 30 9.73 13.82 8.73
C VAL A 30 9.47 15.01 9.65
N GLY A 31 9.89 14.88 10.91
CA GLY A 31 9.67 15.85 11.97
C GLY A 31 10.94 16.47 12.52
N LYS A 32 10.78 17.59 13.22
CA LYS A 32 11.78 18.21 14.09
C LYS A 32 11.36 18.03 15.56
N VAL A 33 12.31 17.66 16.41
CA VAL A 33 12.11 17.51 17.85
C VAL A 33 13.15 18.35 18.59
N ASP A 34 12.79 18.85 19.77
CA ASP A 34 13.63 19.80 20.51
C ASP A 34 14.84 19.12 21.15
N LYS A 35 14.65 17.90 21.66
CA LYS A 35 15.70 17.08 22.28
C LYS A 35 15.65 15.65 21.73
N LEU A 36 16.80 15.00 21.69
CA LEU A 36 16.88 13.56 21.46
C LEU A 36 16.29 12.84 22.68
N PRO A 37 15.28 11.96 22.50
CA PRO A 37 14.68 11.24 23.62
C PRO A 37 15.63 10.16 24.14
N GLU A 38 15.61 9.95 25.45
CA GLU A 38 16.43 8.98 26.17
C GLU A 38 15.67 7.68 26.46
N THR A 39 14.33 7.76 26.52
CA THR A 39 13.46 6.60 26.76
C THR A 39 12.48 6.35 25.59
N PRO A 40 11.94 5.12 25.47
CA PRO A 40 10.88 4.82 24.50
C PRO A 40 9.63 5.69 24.67
N GLU A 41 9.25 5.99 25.91
CA GLU A 41 8.10 6.81 26.28
C GLU A 41 8.31 8.27 25.90
N GLU A 42 9.47 8.85 26.21
CA GLU A 42 9.83 10.22 25.81
C GLU A 42 9.76 10.40 24.31
N ALA A 43 10.25 9.41 23.57
CA ALA A 43 10.23 9.49 22.13
C ALA A 43 8.85 9.26 21.52
N HIS A 44 8.02 8.42 22.13
CA HIS A 44 6.61 8.32 21.77
C HIS A 44 5.92 9.67 21.91
N ASN A 45 6.10 10.32 23.06
CA ASN A 45 5.57 11.65 23.34
C ASN A 45 6.12 12.69 22.34
N ALA A 46 7.41 12.64 22.03
CA ALA A 46 8.02 13.51 21.03
C ALA A 46 7.40 13.31 19.63
N ILE A 47 7.09 12.08 19.22
CA ILE A 47 6.46 11.79 17.93
C ILE A 47 5.02 12.29 17.87
N VAL A 48 4.19 11.99 18.87
CA VAL A 48 2.79 12.42 18.85
C VAL A 48 2.69 13.96 18.89
N SER A 49 3.59 14.62 19.62
CA SER A 49 3.64 16.08 19.72
C SER A 49 3.86 16.79 18.38
N LEU A 50 4.47 16.12 17.38
CA LEU A 50 4.64 16.65 16.02
C LEU A 50 3.32 17.00 15.35
N PHE A 51 2.24 16.32 15.75
CA PHE A 51 0.92 16.39 15.12
C PHE A 51 -0.08 17.23 15.92
N ASN A 52 0.33 17.83 17.05
CA ASN A 52 -0.54 18.70 17.85
C ASN A 52 -0.91 20.01 17.12
N GLU A 53 -0.04 20.47 16.22
CA GLU A 53 -0.30 21.64 15.39
C GLU A 53 -1.03 21.23 14.11
N ARG A 54 -2.09 21.99 13.77
CA ARG A 54 -2.82 21.81 12.51
C ARG A 54 -1.90 22.00 11.29
N PRO A 55 -2.13 21.27 10.19
CA PRO A 55 -1.43 21.48 8.94
C PRO A 55 -1.68 22.90 8.40
N THR A 56 -0.61 23.56 7.97
CA THR A 56 -0.65 24.90 7.34
C THR A 56 -0.59 24.83 5.82
N ARG A 57 -0.12 23.71 5.25
CA ARG A 57 -0.19 23.42 3.82
C ARG A 57 -0.64 22.01 3.57
N VAL A 58 -1.54 21.84 2.60
CA VAL A 58 -2.15 20.56 2.24
C VAL A 58 -2.20 20.42 0.72
N MET A 59 -1.81 19.26 0.20
CA MET A 59 -2.04 18.86 -1.19
C MET A 59 -2.78 17.53 -1.21
N LEU A 60 -3.90 17.49 -1.92
CA LEU A 60 -4.75 16.31 -2.03
C LEU A 60 -4.40 15.51 -3.29
N GLY A 61 -4.54 14.19 -3.19
CA GLY A 61 -4.27 13.21 -4.24
C GLY A 61 -4.51 11.80 -3.69
N ALA A 62 -4.19 10.75 -4.44
CA ALA A 62 -4.13 9.39 -3.89
C ALA A 62 -3.09 9.27 -2.76
N VAL A 63 -2.16 10.22 -2.72
CA VAL A 63 -1.30 10.51 -1.58
C VAL A 63 -1.62 11.91 -1.09
N VAL A 64 -1.99 12.04 0.18
CA VAL A 64 -2.15 13.35 0.82
C VAL A 64 -0.80 13.82 1.33
N LEU A 65 -0.40 15.02 0.93
CA LEU A 65 0.78 15.69 1.48
C LEU A 65 0.32 16.79 2.43
N ALA A 66 0.91 16.87 3.61
CA ALA A 66 0.57 17.88 4.60
C ALA A 66 1.80 18.34 5.37
N GLU A 67 1.85 19.61 5.78
CA GLU A 67 2.93 20.11 6.64
C GLU A 67 2.46 21.16 7.65
N ASN A 68 3.06 21.12 8.84
CA ASN A 68 3.03 22.18 9.85
C ASN A 68 4.47 22.68 10.13
N SER A 69 4.67 23.46 11.19
CA SER A 69 5.98 24.01 11.53
C SER A 69 7.02 22.94 11.91
N LYS A 70 6.56 21.78 12.42
CA LYS A 70 7.39 20.69 12.97
C LYS A 70 7.50 19.49 12.05
N VAL A 71 6.47 19.17 11.25
CA VAL A 71 6.38 17.90 10.53
C VAL A 71 5.88 18.06 9.10
N LYS A 72 6.47 17.26 8.21
CA LYS A 72 5.96 16.99 6.86
C LYS A 72 5.46 15.56 6.78
N VAL A 73 4.30 15.38 6.17
CA VAL A 73 3.53 14.14 6.15
C VAL A 73 3.21 13.75 4.71
N LYS A 74 3.31 12.44 4.42
CA LYS A 74 2.70 11.79 3.27
C LYS A 74 1.77 10.71 3.79
N ALA A 75 0.51 10.70 3.38
CA ALA A 75 -0.47 9.79 3.93
C ALA A 75 -1.34 9.12 2.86
N TRP A 76 -1.74 7.89 3.14
CA TRP A 76 -2.59 7.02 2.32
C TRP A 76 -3.65 6.34 3.18
N GLY A 77 -4.74 5.88 2.56
CA GLY A 77 -5.83 5.16 3.23
C GLY A 77 -6.73 6.05 4.09
N ILE A 78 -6.69 7.38 3.90
CA ILE A 78 -7.52 8.31 4.67
C ILE A 78 -8.94 8.28 4.07
N ARG A 79 -9.95 7.85 4.84
CA ARG A 79 -11.36 7.98 4.45
C ARG A 79 -11.90 9.31 4.97
N ILE A 80 -12.57 10.04 4.08
CA ILE A 80 -13.41 11.26 4.21
C ILE A 80 -13.31 12.08 5.52
N ASN A 81 -12.93 13.35 5.29
CA ASN A 81 -13.01 14.55 6.11
C ASN A 81 -11.88 14.86 7.11
N ASP A 82 -11.04 15.74 6.55
CA ASP A 82 -10.07 16.64 7.13
C ASP A 82 -8.69 16.05 7.47
N VAL A 83 -7.68 16.64 6.84
CA VAL A 83 -6.27 16.43 7.21
C VAL A 83 -6.05 16.87 8.66
N ASN A 84 -6.88 17.77 9.17
CA ASN A 84 -6.99 18.06 10.59
C ASN A 84 -7.32 16.81 11.43
N SER A 85 -8.34 16.02 11.04
CA SER A 85 -8.69 14.76 11.71
C SER A 85 -7.57 13.73 11.67
N LEU A 86 -6.78 13.70 10.58
CA LEU A 86 -5.56 12.89 10.53
C LEU A 86 -4.58 13.32 11.63
N PHE A 87 -4.26 14.62 11.72
CA PHE A 87 -3.32 15.14 12.71
C PHE A 87 -3.81 14.88 14.15
N ASP A 88 -5.11 15.05 14.41
CA ASP A 88 -5.72 14.71 15.70
C ASP A 88 -5.50 13.23 16.03
N ARG A 89 -5.84 12.32 15.11
CA ARG A 89 -5.64 10.88 15.32
C ARG A 89 -4.16 10.52 15.57
N LEU A 90 -3.23 11.17 14.86
CA LEU A 90 -1.80 10.92 15.02
C LEU A 90 -1.25 11.48 16.35
N SER A 91 -1.84 12.57 16.86
CA SER A 91 -1.49 13.15 18.17
C SER A 91 -1.96 12.31 19.37
N THR A 92 -2.92 11.40 19.16
CA THR A 92 -3.46 10.53 20.22
C THR A 92 -3.07 9.07 20.07
N LEU A 93 -2.05 8.76 19.26
CA LEU A 93 -1.57 7.38 19.11
C LEU A 93 -1.09 6.85 20.46
N LYS A 94 -1.39 5.58 20.74
CA LYS A 94 -0.92 4.89 21.95
C LYS A 94 0.39 4.15 21.68
N PHE A 95 1.23 4.04 22.70
CA PHE A 95 2.38 3.15 22.65
C PHE A 95 1.91 1.69 22.75
N VAL A 96 2.12 0.91 21.69
CA VAL A 96 1.77 -0.51 21.64
C VAL A 96 3.01 -1.31 21.27
N PRO A 97 3.57 -2.17 22.15
CA PRO A 97 4.75 -2.96 21.83
C PRO A 97 4.57 -3.86 20.59
N VAL A 98 5.68 -4.20 19.93
CA VAL A 98 5.68 -5.12 18.80
C VAL A 98 5.40 -6.55 19.27
N ASP A 99 4.39 -7.19 18.68
CA ASP A 99 4.15 -8.63 18.84
C ASP A 99 4.88 -9.41 17.74
N ILE A 100 5.91 -10.16 18.14
CA ILE A 100 6.72 -10.96 17.22
C ILE A 100 5.91 -12.11 16.60
N LYS A 101 4.96 -12.69 17.32
CA LYS A 101 4.13 -13.78 16.82
C LYS A 101 3.19 -13.26 15.75
N ASP A 102 2.50 -12.15 16.02
CA ASP A 102 1.64 -11.48 15.03
C ASP A 102 2.42 -11.19 13.73
N LEU A 103 3.67 -10.70 13.83
CA LEU A 103 4.50 -10.45 12.65
C LEU A 103 4.93 -11.72 11.93
N SER A 104 5.22 -12.79 12.68
CA SER A 104 5.51 -14.11 12.12
C SER A 104 4.34 -14.59 11.25
N ASP A 105 3.11 -14.43 11.74
CA ASP A 105 1.88 -14.86 11.08
C ASP A 105 1.55 -13.97 9.86
N VAL A 106 1.76 -12.64 9.98
CA VAL A 106 1.56 -11.70 8.86
C VAL A 106 2.54 -11.93 7.73
N TYR A 107 3.82 -12.14 8.03
CA TYR A 107 4.85 -12.24 7.01
C TYR A 107 5.15 -13.68 6.56
N GLY A 108 4.68 -14.70 7.29
CA GLY A 108 4.91 -16.12 6.98
C GLY A 108 6.37 -16.55 7.14
N MET A 109 7.10 -15.88 8.04
CA MET A 109 8.52 -16.13 8.33
C MET A 109 8.67 -16.83 9.68
N ARG A 110 9.84 -17.42 9.96
CA ARG A 110 10.08 -18.03 11.28
C ARG A 110 10.28 -16.95 12.34
N ILE A 111 9.78 -17.19 13.56
CA ILE A 111 9.94 -16.28 14.72
C ILE A 111 11.40 -15.84 14.90
N GLY A 112 12.37 -16.76 14.78
CA GLY A 112 13.79 -16.45 14.92
C GLY A 112 14.31 -15.45 13.88
N GLU A 113 13.76 -15.48 12.66
CA GLU A 113 14.12 -14.55 11.57
C GLU A 113 13.46 -13.19 11.78
N ILE A 114 12.19 -13.15 12.19
CA ILE A 114 11.50 -11.91 12.57
C ILE A 114 12.23 -11.21 13.71
N LYS A 115 12.63 -11.94 14.77
CA LYS A 115 13.39 -11.38 15.90
C LYS A 115 14.71 -10.73 15.45
N LYS A 116 15.44 -11.38 14.54
CA LYS A 116 16.68 -10.83 13.98
C LYS A 116 16.42 -9.61 13.09
N ALA A 117 15.36 -9.66 12.27
CA ALA A 117 15.04 -8.59 11.34
C ALA A 117 14.50 -7.32 12.03
N VAL A 118 13.63 -7.47 13.04
CA VAL A 118 13.15 -6.33 13.85
C VAL A 118 14.31 -5.61 14.54
N LYS A 119 15.33 -6.34 15.01
CA LYS A 119 16.54 -5.76 15.63
C LYS A 119 17.48 -5.06 14.64
N SER A 120 17.52 -5.48 13.37
CA SER A 120 18.54 -5.06 12.40
C SER A 120 18.05 -4.03 11.37
N VAL A 121 16.85 -4.24 10.81
CA VAL A 121 16.30 -3.43 9.71
C VAL A 121 14.98 -2.74 10.06
N GLY A 122 14.35 -3.16 11.15
CA GLY A 122 13.02 -2.68 11.55
C GLY A 122 11.88 -3.43 10.87
N GLN A 123 10.66 -3.26 11.39
CA GLN A 123 9.46 -4.00 10.99
C GLN A 123 9.05 -3.77 9.52
N TYR A 124 9.47 -2.66 8.92
CA TYR A 124 9.05 -2.27 7.58
C TYR A 124 9.89 -2.85 6.44
N ASP A 125 11.09 -3.36 6.72
CA ASP A 125 11.88 -4.13 5.77
C ASP A 125 11.59 -5.64 5.83
N LEU A 126 10.73 -6.07 6.77
CA LEU A 126 10.22 -7.44 6.84
C LEU A 126 9.54 -7.87 5.54
N GLY A 127 8.81 -6.98 4.87
CA GLY A 127 8.21 -7.28 3.57
C GLY A 127 9.25 -7.65 2.50
N SER A 128 10.36 -6.89 2.44
CA SER A 128 11.45 -7.16 1.49
C SER A 128 12.13 -8.49 1.78
N LEU A 129 12.36 -8.80 3.06
CA LEU A 129 12.93 -10.08 3.49
C LEU A 129 11.98 -11.25 3.20
N ALA A 130 10.70 -11.10 3.51
CA ALA A 130 9.67 -12.11 3.23
C ALA A 130 9.51 -12.35 1.72
N THR A 131 9.62 -11.31 0.91
CA THR A 131 9.59 -11.41 -0.56
C THR A 131 10.80 -12.20 -1.08
N LYS A 132 12.01 -11.90 -0.60
CA LYS A 132 13.23 -12.64 -0.93
C LYS A 132 13.17 -14.10 -0.48
N ASP A 133 12.67 -14.35 0.73
CA ASP A 133 12.49 -15.71 1.25
C ASP A 133 11.55 -16.52 0.35
N ARG A 134 10.40 -15.96 -0.05
CA ARG A 134 9.47 -16.63 -0.97
C ARG A 134 10.08 -16.88 -2.34
N ALA A 135 10.78 -15.91 -2.93
CA ALA A 135 11.46 -16.09 -4.21
C ALA A 135 12.46 -17.26 -4.15
N LYS A 136 13.20 -17.37 -3.04
CA LYS A 136 14.12 -18.48 -2.78
C LYS A 136 13.37 -19.81 -2.59
N ARG A 137 12.29 -19.82 -1.79
CA ARG A 137 11.47 -21.01 -1.48
C ARG A 137 10.84 -21.60 -2.75
N TYR A 138 10.30 -20.74 -3.61
CA TYR A 138 9.68 -21.15 -4.88
C TYR A 138 10.66 -21.26 -6.05
N LYS A 139 11.93 -20.90 -5.86
CA LYS A 139 12.98 -20.89 -6.90
C LYS A 139 12.60 -20.09 -8.15
N VAL A 140 11.78 -19.06 -8.00
CA VAL A 140 11.34 -18.19 -9.10
C VAL A 140 11.22 -16.75 -8.61
N GLU A 141 11.54 -15.79 -9.49
CA GLU A 141 11.27 -14.37 -9.23
C GLU A 141 9.91 -13.93 -9.77
N VAL A 142 9.34 -14.67 -10.73
CA VAL A 142 8.03 -14.39 -11.31
C VAL A 142 7.31 -15.70 -11.61
N LYS A 143 6.13 -15.91 -11.01
CA LYS A 143 5.19 -16.93 -11.46
C LYS A 143 4.33 -16.33 -12.57
N ARG A 144 4.25 -16.99 -13.72
CA ARG A 144 3.42 -16.55 -14.85
C ARG A 144 2.32 -17.58 -15.13
N ALA A 145 1.12 -17.08 -15.40
CA ALA A 145 0.00 -17.87 -15.88
C ALA A 145 -0.55 -17.23 -17.16
N LYS A 146 -0.86 -18.06 -18.16
CA LYS A 146 -1.49 -17.62 -19.42
C LYS A 146 -2.80 -18.38 -19.61
N VAL A 147 -3.88 -17.66 -19.92
CA VAL A 147 -5.21 -18.20 -20.24
C VAL A 147 -5.77 -17.40 -21.40
N GLY A 148 -5.81 -17.98 -22.61
CA GLY A 148 -6.11 -17.21 -23.83
C GLY A 148 -5.16 -16.02 -24.00
N ASP A 149 -5.73 -14.82 -24.14
CA ASP A 149 -4.99 -13.56 -24.25
C ASP A 149 -4.56 -12.96 -22.92
N PHE A 150 -5.03 -13.53 -21.80
CA PHE A 150 -4.69 -13.08 -20.47
C PHE A 150 -3.32 -13.63 -20.04
N VAL A 151 -2.49 -12.73 -19.51
CA VAL A 151 -1.23 -13.07 -18.85
C VAL A 151 -1.22 -12.43 -17.47
N VAL A 152 -1.10 -13.26 -16.43
CA VAL A 152 -0.90 -12.80 -15.06
C VAL A 152 0.51 -13.15 -14.60
N GLY A 153 1.19 -12.15 -14.06
CA GLY A 153 2.51 -12.28 -13.43
C GLY A 153 2.45 -11.95 -11.96
N LEU A 154 2.86 -12.89 -11.10
CA LEU A 154 3.15 -12.62 -9.69
C LEU A 154 4.65 -12.42 -9.52
N VAL A 155 5.06 -11.16 -9.38
CA VAL A 155 6.45 -10.71 -9.31
C VAL A 155 6.91 -10.65 -7.85
N LEU A 156 7.86 -11.49 -7.47
CA LEU A 156 8.45 -11.57 -6.13
C LEU A 156 9.70 -10.68 -6.02
N LYS A 157 9.55 -9.38 -6.25
CA LYS A 157 10.65 -8.40 -6.16
C LYS A 157 10.27 -7.17 -5.33
N GLY A 158 11.30 -6.56 -4.72
CA GLY A 158 11.15 -5.36 -3.92
C GLY A 158 10.54 -5.63 -2.55
N ARG A 159 9.85 -4.62 -2.00
CA ARG A 159 9.32 -4.67 -0.62
C ARG A 159 8.06 -5.51 -0.47
N LEU A 160 7.20 -5.51 -1.47
CA LEU A 160 6.00 -6.33 -1.50
C LEU A 160 5.89 -6.93 -2.90
N PRO A 161 5.45 -8.19 -3.02
CA PRO A 161 5.17 -8.80 -4.31
C PRO A 161 4.12 -8.02 -5.09
N ARG A 162 4.09 -8.20 -6.41
CA ARG A 162 3.12 -7.53 -7.27
C ARG A 162 2.39 -8.51 -8.16
N LEU A 163 1.08 -8.33 -8.27
CA LEU A 163 0.23 -8.99 -9.26
C LEU A 163 0.13 -8.07 -10.46
N VAL A 164 0.45 -8.57 -11.64
CA VAL A 164 0.40 -7.83 -12.90
C VAL A 164 -0.54 -8.55 -13.84
N LEU A 165 -1.51 -7.84 -14.41
CA LEU A 165 -2.42 -8.35 -15.42
C LEU A 165 -2.15 -7.68 -16.76
N SER A 166 -1.96 -8.49 -17.79
CA SER A 166 -1.87 -8.05 -19.19
C SER A 166 -2.86 -8.82 -20.05
N VAL A 167 -3.41 -8.15 -21.06
CA VAL A 167 -4.35 -8.74 -22.04
C VAL A 167 -3.87 -8.35 -23.44
N GLY A 168 -3.68 -9.32 -24.33
CA GLY A 168 -3.18 -9.05 -25.69
C GLY A 168 -1.82 -8.34 -25.72
N GLY A 169 -0.97 -8.58 -24.71
CA GLY A 169 0.33 -7.92 -24.55
C GLY A 169 0.29 -6.52 -23.91
N VAL A 170 -0.89 -5.97 -23.63
CA VAL A 170 -1.04 -4.66 -22.98
C VAL A 170 -1.20 -4.84 -21.47
N LYS A 171 -0.35 -4.18 -20.66
CA LYS A 171 -0.49 -4.17 -19.19
C LYS A 171 -1.68 -3.30 -18.79
N LEU A 172 -2.69 -3.89 -18.18
CA LEU A 172 -3.90 -3.20 -17.72
C LEU A 172 -3.83 -2.84 -16.25
N TYR A 173 -3.26 -3.71 -15.42
CA TYR A 173 -3.27 -3.59 -13.97
C TYR A 173 -1.96 -4.06 -13.33
N GLU A 174 -1.57 -3.40 -12.24
CA GLU A 174 -0.50 -3.80 -11.35
C GLU A 174 -0.85 -3.41 -9.91
N GLY A 175 -0.76 -4.37 -8.98
CA GLY A 175 -1.07 -4.15 -7.57
C GLY A 175 -0.11 -4.85 -6.62
N GLN A 176 0.20 -4.21 -5.50
CA GLN A 176 0.96 -4.83 -4.41
C GLN A 176 0.11 -5.91 -3.73
N VAL A 177 0.72 -7.08 -3.52
CA VAL A 177 0.11 -8.23 -2.88
C VAL A 177 0.63 -8.34 -1.45
N SER A 178 -0.25 -8.68 -0.51
CA SER A 178 0.17 -8.96 0.85
C SER A 178 1.07 -10.20 0.90
N ALA A 179 1.94 -10.28 1.90
CA ALA A 179 2.77 -11.46 2.10
C ALA A 179 1.93 -12.75 2.19
N GLN A 180 0.81 -12.70 2.91
CA GLN A 180 -0.09 -13.86 3.10
C GLN A 180 -0.71 -14.35 1.79
N ALA A 181 -1.16 -13.44 0.92
CA ALA A 181 -1.83 -13.81 -0.33
C ALA A 181 -0.89 -14.49 -1.34
N VAL A 182 0.42 -14.24 -1.25
CA VAL A 182 1.41 -14.79 -2.19
C VAL A 182 1.39 -16.31 -2.19
N ASP A 183 1.41 -16.92 -1.00
CA ASP A 183 1.51 -18.38 -0.89
C ASP A 183 0.22 -19.05 -1.43
N GLN A 184 -0.93 -18.38 -1.30
CA GLN A 184 -2.20 -18.79 -1.90
C GLN A 184 -2.15 -18.65 -3.44
N TYR A 185 -1.69 -17.52 -3.97
CA TYR A 185 -1.58 -17.28 -5.40
C TYR A 185 -0.60 -18.25 -6.09
N PHE A 186 0.42 -18.73 -5.37
CA PHE A 186 1.30 -19.78 -5.89
C PHE A 186 0.60 -21.13 -6.06
N LYS A 187 -0.42 -21.42 -5.26
CA LYS A 187 -1.23 -22.64 -5.31
C LYS A 187 -2.37 -22.56 -6.33
N MET A 188 -2.82 -21.35 -6.66
CA MET A 188 -3.89 -21.13 -7.64
C MET A 188 -3.51 -21.58 -9.05
N GLY A 189 -4.53 -22.06 -9.76
CA GLY A 189 -4.48 -22.34 -11.20
C GLY A 189 -4.44 -21.06 -12.04
N GLY A 190 -4.20 -21.20 -13.35
CA GLY A 190 -4.07 -20.04 -14.23
C GLY A 190 -5.35 -19.22 -14.35
N LYS A 191 -6.51 -19.88 -14.45
CA LYS A 191 -7.83 -19.21 -14.53
C LYS A 191 -8.15 -18.44 -13.25
N GLU A 192 -7.98 -19.08 -12.09
CA GLU A 192 -8.20 -18.47 -10.78
C GLU A 192 -7.34 -17.21 -10.58
N LEU A 193 -6.07 -17.24 -10.99
CA LEU A 193 -5.19 -16.07 -10.90
C LEU A 193 -5.64 -14.89 -11.77
N VAL A 194 -6.20 -15.17 -12.95
CA VAL A 194 -6.75 -14.12 -13.81
C VAL A 194 -8.03 -13.56 -13.22
N GLU A 195 -8.91 -14.42 -12.70
CA GLU A 195 -10.15 -13.99 -12.03
C GLU A 195 -9.87 -13.13 -10.80
N GLU A 196 -8.85 -13.48 -10.02
CA GLU A 196 -8.34 -12.68 -8.89
C GLU A 196 -7.83 -11.32 -9.37
N ALA A 197 -6.98 -11.28 -10.41
CA ALA A 197 -6.46 -10.02 -10.94
C ALA A 197 -7.58 -9.11 -11.50
N LEU A 198 -8.58 -9.69 -12.16
CA LEU A 198 -9.77 -8.97 -12.63
C LEU A 198 -10.61 -8.44 -11.46
N TYR A 199 -10.72 -9.20 -10.36
CA TYR A 199 -11.41 -8.74 -9.15
C TYR A 199 -10.76 -7.49 -8.56
N HIS A 200 -9.43 -7.45 -8.48
CA HIS A 200 -8.73 -6.24 -8.02
C HIS A 200 -8.90 -5.05 -8.98
N LEU A 201 -8.84 -5.31 -10.29
CA LEU A 201 -9.09 -4.28 -11.32
C LEU A 201 -10.51 -3.69 -11.19
N GLU A 202 -11.52 -4.54 -11.01
CA GLU A 202 -12.90 -4.12 -10.75
C GLU A 202 -13.02 -3.30 -9.48
N GLY A 203 -12.36 -3.73 -8.40
CA GLY A 203 -12.29 -2.96 -7.15
C GLY A 203 -11.76 -1.55 -7.38
N LEU A 204 -10.70 -1.41 -8.19
CA LEU A 204 -10.10 -0.12 -8.53
C LEU A 204 -11.03 0.75 -9.39
N VAL A 205 -11.72 0.16 -10.38
CA VAL A 205 -12.74 0.87 -11.19
C VAL A 205 -13.92 1.31 -10.32
N ASN A 206 -14.40 0.46 -9.42
CA ASN A 206 -15.48 0.80 -8.48
C ASN A 206 -15.09 1.94 -7.53
N LEU A 207 -13.83 1.99 -7.08
CA LEU A 207 -13.31 3.11 -6.30
C LEU A 207 -13.33 4.40 -7.12
N LEU A 208 -12.93 4.35 -8.39
CA LEU A 208 -13.06 5.51 -9.29
C LEU A 208 -14.53 5.94 -9.45
N GLY A 209 -15.46 4.99 -9.58
CA GLY A 209 -16.90 5.28 -9.63
C GLY A 209 -17.39 6.05 -8.40
N LYS A 210 -16.92 5.67 -7.21
CA LYS A 210 -17.21 6.39 -5.95
C LYS A 210 -16.61 7.79 -5.90
N ALA A 211 -15.49 8.02 -6.60
CA ALA A 211 -14.87 9.34 -6.71
C ALA A 211 -15.69 10.30 -7.59
N GLY A 212 -16.55 9.75 -8.46
CA GLY A 212 -17.42 10.51 -9.35
C GLY A 212 -16.65 11.48 -10.25
N ASN A 213 -17.27 12.61 -10.55
CA ASN A 213 -16.69 13.63 -11.44
C ASN A 213 -15.39 14.26 -10.91
N ALA A 214 -15.16 14.20 -9.59
CA ALA A 214 -13.92 14.71 -9.00
C ALA A 214 -12.71 13.83 -9.36
N MET A 215 -12.92 12.58 -9.77
CA MET A 215 -11.85 11.60 -10.08
C MET A 215 -10.80 11.46 -8.97
N LEU A 216 -11.18 11.81 -7.74
CA LEU A 216 -10.31 11.84 -6.59
C LEU A 216 -11.11 11.55 -5.32
N ILE A 217 -10.67 10.56 -4.56
CA ILE A 217 -10.96 10.42 -3.13
C ILE A 217 -9.61 10.55 -2.42
N PRO A 218 -9.35 11.64 -1.67
CA PRO A 218 -8.05 11.90 -1.06
C PRO A 218 -7.53 10.72 -0.23
N GLY A 219 -6.28 10.32 -0.48
CA GLY A 219 -5.64 9.19 0.20
C GLY A 219 -6.14 7.81 -0.25
N VAL A 220 -7.18 7.71 -1.09
CA VAL A 220 -7.78 6.44 -1.48
C VAL A 220 -7.51 6.15 -2.95
N VAL A 221 -8.00 7.02 -3.85
CA VAL A 221 -7.90 6.82 -5.30
C VAL A 221 -7.78 8.16 -6.01
N GLU A 222 -6.98 8.22 -7.07
CA GLU A 222 -6.94 9.33 -8.02
C GLU A 222 -6.96 8.78 -9.44
N ALA A 223 -7.55 9.53 -10.37
CA ALA A 223 -7.47 9.23 -11.78
C ALA A 223 -7.04 10.45 -12.60
N LYS A 224 -6.29 10.19 -13.68
CA LYS A 224 -5.90 11.18 -14.68
C LYS A 224 -6.19 10.64 -16.06
N VAL A 225 -6.86 11.46 -16.88
CA VAL A 225 -7.15 11.13 -18.27
C VAL A 225 -6.09 11.78 -19.16
N LYS A 226 -5.50 10.99 -20.04
CA LYS A 226 -4.53 11.46 -21.03
C LYS A 226 -4.53 10.52 -22.24
N ASP A 227 -4.52 11.08 -23.44
CA ASP A 227 -4.37 10.33 -24.71
C ASP A 227 -5.38 9.17 -24.84
N GLY A 228 -6.66 9.44 -24.55
CA GLY A 228 -7.73 8.43 -24.63
C GLY A 228 -7.65 7.30 -23.59
N LYS A 229 -6.81 7.45 -22.56
CA LYS A 229 -6.65 6.48 -21.47
C LYS A 229 -6.89 7.14 -20.12
N VAL A 230 -7.40 6.37 -19.18
CA VAL A 230 -7.47 6.74 -17.77
C VAL A 230 -6.41 5.96 -17.01
N MET A 231 -5.63 6.69 -16.22
CA MET A 231 -4.69 6.11 -15.28
C MET A 231 -5.27 6.26 -13.89
N ILE A 232 -5.67 5.14 -13.28
CA ILE A 232 -6.26 5.07 -11.94
C ILE A 232 -5.17 4.59 -10.99
N ARG A 233 -5.02 5.24 -9.84
CA ARG A 233 -3.97 4.94 -8.87
C ARG A 233 -4.51 4.94 -7.45
N THR A 234 -4.03 4.01 -6.65
CA THR A 234 -4.16 4.00 -5.18
C THR A 234 -2.76 4.00 -4.56
N ALA A 235 -2.69 3.79 -3.24
CA ALA A 235 -1.43 3.60 -2.53
C ALA A 235 -0.64 2.36 -2.97
N SER A 236 -1.33 1.33 -3.44
CA SER A 236 -0.78 0.00 -3.71
C SER A 236 -1.01 -0.48 -5.13
N GLU A 237 -1.87 0.18 -5.89
CA GLU A 237 -2.35 -0.33 -7.17
C GLU A 237 -2.39 0.76 -8.24
N MET A 238 -2.30 0.33 -9.48
CA MET A 238 -2.44 1.16 -10.65
C MET A 238 -3.12 0.39 -11.78
N ALA A 239 -4.02 1.05 -12.48
CA ALA A 239 -4.54 0.58 -13.75
C ALA A 239 -4.40 1.65 -14.83
N VAL A 240 -4.19 1.21 -16.07
CA VAL A 240 -4.18 2.07 -17.25
C VAL A 240 -5.12 1.46 -18.26
N LEU A 241 -6.25 2.13 -18.50
CA LEU A 241 -7.39 1.57 -19.21
C LEU A 241 -7.86 2.53 -20.31
N PRO A 242 -8.49 2.06 -21.38
CA PRO A 242 -9.16 2.92 -22.36
C PRO A 242 -10.20 3.81 -21.66
N TRP A 243 -10.38 5.05 -22.14
CA TRP A 243 -11.29 6.01 -21.55
C TRP A 243 -12.26 6.61 -22.56
N GLY A 244 -13.54 6.26 -22.42
CA GLY A 244 -14.69 6.94 -23.04
C GLY A 244 -15.71 7.43 -22.01
N GLY A 245 -15.28 7.59 -20.74
CA GLY A 245 -16.16 7.82 -19.60
C GLY A 245 -16.33 6.58 -18.70
N TYR A 246 -16.91 6.77 -17.51
CA TYR A 246 -17.04 5.69 -16.52
C TYR A 246 -17.88 4.51 -17.03
N GLY A 247 -18.98 4.76 -17.76
CA GLY A 247 -19.81 3.69 -18.34
C GLY A 247 -19.01 2.78 -19.29
N SER A 248 -18.26 3.38 -20.22
CA SER A 248 -17.38 2.63 -21.14
C SER A 248 -16.31 1.79 -20.41
N LEU A 249 -15.85 2.27 -19.26
CA LEU A 249 -14.85 1.59 -18.45
C LEU A 249 -15.45 0.35 -17.76
N VAL A 250 -16.67 0.47 -17.24
CA VAL A 250 -17.41 -0.65 -16.64
C VAL A 250 -17.70 -1.71 -17.70
N GLU A 251 -18.15 -1.31 -18.89
CA GLU A 251 -18.37 -2.22 -20.02
C GLU A 251 -17.08 -2.92 -20.46
N PHE A 252 -15.97 -2.19 -20.54
CA PHE A 252 -14.67 -2.74 -20.87
C PHE A 252 -14.28 -3.87 -19.89
N VAL A 253 -14.41 -3.64 -18.58
CA VAL A 253 -14.09 -4.65 -17.57
C VAL A 253 -15.07 -5.83 -17.61
N ALA A 254 -16.36 -5.58 -17.84
CA ALA A 254 -17.35 -6.64 -18.01
C ALA A 254 -17.05 -7.54 -19.23
N ASN A 255 -16.56 -6.96 -20.33
CA ASN A 255 -16.14 -7.72 -21.51
C ASN A 255 -14.91 -8.58 -21.22
N LEU A 256 -13.94 -8.09 -20.43
CA LEU A 256 -12.82 -8.92 -19.97
C LEU A 256 -13.29 -10.14 -19.16
N ARG A 257 -14.31 -9.99 -18.31
CA ARG A 257 -14.91 -11.12 -17.56
C ARG A 257 -15.51 -12.17 -18.48
N LYS A 258 -16.27 -11.76 -19.49
CA LYS A 258 -16.88 -12.70 -20.46
C LYS A 258 -15.84 -13.54 -21.19
N LEU A 259 -14.73 -12.92 -21.61
CA LEU A 259 -13.64 -13.58 -22.31
C LEU A 259 -13.00 -14.72 -21.51
N ILE A 260 -12.91 -14.62 -20.18
CA ILE A 260 -12.36 -15.71 -19.36
C ILE A 260 -13.38 -16.77 -18.96
N SER A 261 -14.67 -16.41 -18.88
CA SER A 261 -15.74 -17.35 -18.55
C SER A 261 -16.12 -18.27 -19.72
N GLY A 262 -15.61 -18.02 -20.93
CA GLY A 262 -15.92 -18.81 -22.12
C GLY A 262 -17.34 -18.57 -22.66
N GLY A 263 -17.93 -17.41 -22.35
CA GLY A 263 -19.24 -17.00 -22.87
C GLY A 263 -19.11 -16.13 -24.13
N PRO A 264 -20.15 -16.12 -25.00
CA PRO A 264 -20.10 -15.68 -26.40
C PRO A 264 -19.59 -14.26 -26.63
#